data_AF-A0A2G3JE18-F1
#
_entry.id   AF-A0A2G3JE18-F1
#
_cell.length_a   1.000
_cell.length_b   1.000
_cell.length_c   1.000
_cell.angle_alpha   90.00
_cell.angle_beta   90.00
_cell.angle_gamma   90.00
#
_symmetry.space_group_name_H-M   'P 1'
#
loop_
_entity.id
_entity.type
_entity.pdbx_description
1 polymer ?
#
loop_
_entity_poly.entity_id
_entity_poly.type
_entity_poly.pdbx_seq_one_letter_code
_entity_poly.pdbx_strand_id
1 'polypeptide(L)'
;MLPDSILSKLLLMGGLFAAGLALGGAGGWSWASSRADAEFAEQRDQALLDRLAGANRMLEQQQQAQAFGEKLATELDQTRAQLSEARVQLSRSVSRVTTIYKASPSAAPVPLPAAVFTTGFVRLWNSALGVPAASDQQTTASLTDAASACDSADCLLASGVTQPDILTNHIDNALRCSTIEAQLNQLINWHEQQ
;
A
#
# COMPACT_ATOMS: atom_id res chain seq x y z
N MET A 1 55.11 76.76 40.75
CA MET A 1 56.02 76.19 39.73
C MET A 1 56.22 74.72 40.09
N LEU A 2 55.56 73.81 39.39
CA LEU A 2 55.86 72.38 39.58
C LEU A 2 57.24 72.09 38.96
N PRO A 3 58.09 71.27 39.60
CA PRO A 3 59.38 70.89 39.05
C PRO A 3 59.17 70.08 37.75
N ASP A 4 59.93 70.41 36.70
CA ASP A 4 59.84 69.83 35.35
C ASP A 4 59.87 68.29 35.33
N SER A 5 60.44 67.67 36.38
CA SER A 5 60.49 66.21 36.55
C SER A 5 59.13 65.56 36.78
N ILE A 6 58.13 66.27 37.33
CA ILE A 6 56.79 65.73 37.59
C ILE A 6 55.93 65.80 36.33
N LEU A 7 56.07 66.87 35.55
CA LEU A 7 55.35 67.06 34.29
C LEU A 7 55.77 66.00 33.24
N SER A 8 57.07 65.70 33.18
CA SER A 8 57.62 64.68 32.28
C SER A 8 57.14 63.26 32.64
N LYS A 9 57.06 62.93 33.93
CA LYS A 9 56.57 61.62 34.40
C LYS A 9 55.07 61.41 34.14
N LEU A 10 54.26 62.45 34.29
CA LEU A 10 52.82 62.38 33.99
C LEU A 10 52.56 62.22 32.49
N LEU A 11 53.34 62.90 31.64
CA LEU A 11 53.26 62.72 30.18
C LEU A 11 53.68 61.31 29.74
N LEU A 12 54.73 60.74 30.34
CA LEU A 12 55.15 59.36 30.07
C LEU A 12 54.11 58.33 30.51
N MET A 13 53.52 58.49 31.70
CA MET A 13 52.46 57.60 32.18
C MET A 13 51.17 57.71 31.36
N GLY A 14 50.77 58.92 30.98
CA GLY A 14 49.62 59.13 30.08
C GLY A 14 49.83 58.53 28.70
N GLY A 15 51.05 58.66 28.15
CA GLY A 15 51.43 58.05 26.87
C GLY A 15 51.44 56.51 26.90
N LEU A 16 51.94 55.92 27.99
CA LEU A 16 51.91 54.46 28.19
C LEU A 16 50.49 53.91 28.35
N PHE A 17 49.61 54.65 29.04
CA PHE A 17 48.21 54.24 29.20
C PHE A 17 47.42 54.34 27.88
N ALA A 18 47.62 55.42 27.12
CA ALA A 18 47.02 55.58 25.80
C ALA A 18 47.55 54.55 24.79
N ALA A 19 48.84 54.25 24.81
CA ALA A 19 49.44 53.20 23.98
C ALA A 19 48.92 51.80 24.34
N GLY A 20 48.72 51.51 25.64
CA GLY A 20 48.12 50.25 26.09
C GLY A 20 46.69 50.05 25.62
N LEU A 21 45.87 51.12 25.64
CA LEU A 21 44.50 51.09 25.10
C LEU A 21 44.45 50.98 23.57
N ALA A 22 45.36 51.66 22.86
CA ALA A 22 45.42 51.61 21.41
C ALA A 22 45.92 50.24 20.90
N LEU A 23 46.95 49.67 21.52
CA LEU A 23 47.50 48.36 21.17
C LEU A 23 46.55 47.23 21.57
N GLY A 24 45.88 47.34 22.73
CA GLY A 24 44.87 46.39 23.17
C GLY A 24 43.59 46.44 22.31
N GLY A 25 43.16 47.64 21.90
CA GLY A 25 41.97 47.83 21.07
C GLY A 25 42.15 47.35 19.64
N ALA A 26 43.28 47.68 18.99
CA ALA A 26 43.52 47.29 17.60
C ALA A 26 43.81 45.78 17.45
N GLY A 27 44.69 45.21 18.29
CA GLY A 27 45.02 43.78 18.24
C GLY A 27 43.89 42.89 18.77
N GLY A 28 43.18 43.35 19.81
CA GLY A 28 42.04 42.64 20.38
C GLY A 28 40.83 42.59 19.44
N TRP A 29 40.55 43.68 18.71
CA TRP A 29 39.45 43.71 17.75
C TRP A 29 39.71 42.79 16.54
N SER A 30 40.92 42.79 15.97
CA SER A 30 41.27 41.89 14.87
C SER A 30 41.32 40.42 15.28
N TRP A 31 41.72 40.13 16.52
CA TRP A 31 41.75 38.77 17.05
C TRP A 31 40.33 38.26 17.38
N ALA A 32 39.46 39.14 17.90
CA ALA A 32 38.07 38.79 18.14
C ALA A 32 37.29 38.61 16.82
N SER A 33 37.53 39.44 15.80
CA SER A 33 36.89 39.31 14.50
C SER A 33 37.33 38.03 13.78
N SER A 34 38.62 37.69 13.79
CA SER A 34 39.10 36.46 13.14
C SER A 34 38.58 35.19 13.82
N ARG A 35 38.40 35.21 15.15
CA ARG A 35 37.80 34.10 15.89
C ARG A 35 36.31 33.97 15.61
N ALA A 36 35.58 35.10 15.55
CA ALA A 36 34.18 35.10 15.17
C ALA A 36 34.00 34.57 13.74
N ASP A 37 34.83 35.02 12.78
CA ASP A 37 34.79 34.55 11.39
C ASP A 37 35.09 33.05 11.28
N ALA A 38 36.03 32.53 12.08
CA ALA A 38 36.34 31.11 12.14
C ALA A 38 35.19 30.28 12.72
N GLU A 39 34.57 30.73 13.83
CA GLU A 39 33.40 30.07 14.43
C GLU A 39 32.19 30.12 13.50
N PHE A 40 31.98 31.22 12.77
CA PHE A 40 30.94 31.32 11.74
C PHE A 40 31.21 30.40 10.55
N ALA A 41 32.47 30.26 10.11
CA ALA A 41 32.84 29.33 9.05
C ALA A 41 32.57 27.88 9.46
N GLU A 42 32.96 27.50 10.68
CA GLU A 42 32.71 26.16 11.22
C GLU A 42 31.21 25.87 11.35
N GLN A 43 30.42 26.81 11.86
CA GLN A 43 28.95 26.66 11.93
C GLN A 43 28.32 26.51 10.55
N ARG A 44 28.82 27.22 9.52
CA ARG A 44 28.32 27.08 8.15
C ARG A 44 28.67 25.72 7.58
N ASP A 45 29.88 25.23 7.80
CA ASP A 45 30.30 23.91 7.33
C ASP A 45 29.50 22.80 8.02
N GLN A 46 29.27 22.90 9.33
CA GLN A 46 28.39 21.98 10.06
C GLN A 46 26.95 22.04 9.53
N ALA A 47 26.40 23.23 9.33
CA ALA A 47 25.06 23.39 8.77
C ALA A 47 24.93 22.83 7.33
N LEU A 48 25.98 22.90 6.52
CA LEU A 48 26.03 22.28 5.20
C LEU A 48 26.07 20.75 5.31
N LEU A 49 26.90 20.21 6.19
CA LEU A 49 26.96 18.77 6.44
C LEU A 49 25.63 18.22 6.95
N ASP A 50 24.98 18.92 7.88
CA ASP A 50 23.65 18.55 8.40
C ASP A 50 22.58 18.59 7.32
N ARG A 51 22.61 19.60 6.44
CA ARG A 51 21.70 19.69 5.30
C ARG A 51 21.93 18.55 4.30
N LEU A 52 23.18 18.22 4.01
CA LEU A 52 23.51 17.10 3.12
C LEU A 52 23.10 15.76 3.74
N ALA A 53 23.34 15.55 5.03
CA ALA A 53 22.90 14.36 5.75
C ALA A 53 21.37 14.27 5.83
N GLY A 54 20.67 15.39 6.00
CA GLY A 54 19.21 15.47 5.91
C GLY A 54 18.69 15.12 4.51
N ALA A 55 19.29 15.70 3.47
CA ALA A 55 18.93 15.44 2.08
C ALA A 55 19.18 13.97 1.69
N ASN A 56 20.31 13.40 2.10
CA ASN A 56 20.63 11.99 1.85
C ASN A 56 19.64 11.07 2.54
N ARG A 57 19.27 11.34 3.81
CA ARG A 57 18.23 10.55 4.50
C ARG A 57 16.89 10.61 3.80
N MET A 58 16.47 11.80 3.33
CA MET A 58 15.22 11.93 2.58
C MET A 58 15.29 11.18 1.24
N LEU A 59 16.44 11.22 0.55
CA LEU A 59 16.64 10.49 -0.69
C LEU A 59 16.60 8.98 -0.47
N GLU A 60 17.28 8.48 0.57
CA GLU A 60 17.26 7.06 0.95
C GLU A 60 15.84 6.59 1.29
N GLN A 61 15.09 7.37 2.09
CA GLN A 61 13.70 7.07 2.41
C GLN A 61 12.83 7.03 1.14
N GLN A 62 13.02 7.99 0.22
CA GLN A 62 12.29 8.02 -1.04
C GLN A 62 12.62 6.81 -1.93
N GLN A 63 13.89 6.41 -2.02
CA GLN A 63 14.31 5.23 -2.77
C GLN A 63 13.74 3.94 -2.18
N GLN A 64 13.74 3.81 -0.85
CA GLN A 64 13.14 2.65 -0.17
C GLN A 64 11.64 2.57 -0.43
N ALA A 65 10.93 3.70 -0.33
CA ALA A 65 9.49 3.75 -0.62
C ALA A 65 9.19 3.40 -2.09
N GLN A 66 10.00 3.88 -3.03
CA GLN A 66 9.87 3.55 -4.45
C GLN A 66 10.12 2.06 -4.72
N ALA A 67 11.23 1.51 -4.22
CA ALA A 67 11.57 0.10 -4.40
C ALA A 67 10.50 -0.83 -3.81
N PHE A 68 9.95 -0.45 -2.64
CA PHE A 68 8.84 -1.17 -2.04
C PHE A 68 7.56 -1.09 -2.91
N GLY A 69 7.21 0.10 -3.39
CA GLY A 69 6.06 0.27 -4.30
C GLY A 69 6.19 -0.54 -5.59
N GLU A 70 7.38 -0.59 -6.19
CA GLU A 70 7.66 -1.39 -7.38
C GLU A 70 7.53 -2.89 -7.12
N LYS A 71 8.03 -3.36 -5.96
CA LYS A 71 7.89 -4.76 -5.54
C LYS A 71 6.41 -5.13 -5.40
N LEU A 72 5.64 -4.29 -4.72
CA LEU A 72 4.21 -4.50 -4.46
C LEU A 72 3.40 -4.54 -5.78
N ALA A 73 3.70 -3.63 -6.70
CA ALA A 73 3.10 -3.60 -8.03
C ALA A 73 3.41 -4.88 -8.81
N THR A 74 4.67 -5.34 -8.77
CA THR A 74 5.12 -6.56 -9.44
C THR A 74 4.41 -7.80 -8.88
N GLU A 75 4.33 -7.94 -7.56
CA GLU A 75 3.62 -9.06 -6.91
C GLU A 75 2.13 -9.11 -7.28
N LEU A 76 1.51 -7.94 -7.35
CA LEU A 76 0.11 -7.80 -7.73
C LEU A 76 -0.13 -8.20 -9.20
N ASP A 77 0.73 -7.78 -10.11
CA ASP A 77 0.63 -8.18 -11.53
C ASP A 77 0.90 -9.67 -11.72
N GLN A 78 1.86 -10.25 -11.00
CA GLN A 78 2.08 -11.70 -10.99
C GLN A 78 0.85 -12.47 -10.49
N THR A 79 0.24 -12.01 -9.40
CA THR A 79 -0.98 -12.64 -8.85
C THR A 79 -2.14 -12.58 -9.83
N ARG A 80 -2.33 -11.43 -10.51
CA ARG A 80 -3.34 -11.30 -11.57
C ARG A 80 -3.09 -12.27 -12.73
N ALA A 81 -1.85 -12.41 -13.16
CA ALA A 81 -1.48 -13.33 -14.24
C ALA A 81 -1.79 -14.79 -13.85
N GLN A 82 -1.43 -15.20 -12.63
CA GLN A 82 -1.72 -16.54 -12.11
C GLN A 82 -3.23 -16.83 -12.04
N LEU A 83 -4.03 -15.88 -11.54
CA LEU A 83 -5.49 -16.04 -11.47
C LEU A 83 -6.13 -16.10 -12.86
N SER A 84 -5.62 -15.33 -13.82
CA SER A 84 -6.05 -15.39 -15.22
C SER A 84 -5.76 -16.77 -15.83
N GLU A 85 -4.56 -17.30 -15.62
CA GLU A 85 -4.19 -18.63 -16.10
C GLU A 85 -5.06 -19.72 -15.45
N ALA A 86 -5.23 -19.66 -14.12
CA ALA A 86 -6.09 -20.57 -13.38
C ALA A 86 -7.52 -20.56 -13.93
N ARG A 87 -8.06 -19.38 -14.26
CA ARG A 87 -9.38 -19.26 -14.92
C ARG A 87 -9.44 -20.05 -16.21
N VAL A 88 -8.48 -19.85 -17.10
CA VAL A 88 -8.45 -20.54 -18.40
C VAL A 88 -8.35 -22.06 -18.21
N GLN A 89 -7.50 -22.53 -17.30
CA GLN A 89 -7.32 -23.96 -17.05
C GLN A 89 -8.58 -24.61 -16.43
N LEU A 90 -9.21 -23.94 -15.47
CA LEU A 90 -10.44 -24.40 -14.82
C LEU A 90 -11.61 -24.41 -15.82
N SER A 91 -11.83 -23.33 -16.58
CA SER A 91 -12.88 -23.27 -17.60
C SER A 91 -12.75 -24.39 -18.65
N ARG A 92 -11.52 -24.72 -19.08
CA ARG A 92 -11.28 -25.86 -19.99
C ARG A 92 -11.65 -27.20 -19.35
N SER A 93 -11.43 -27.33 -18.04
CA SER A 93 -11.69 -28.56 -17.29
C SER A 93 -13.17 -28.77 -17.00
N VAL A 94 -14.00 -27.72 -16.97
CA VAL A 94 -15.46 -27.81 -16.72
C VAL A 94 -16.09 -28.83 -17.66
N SER A 95 -15.97 -28.63 -18.98
CA SER A 95 -16.57 -29.54 -19.97
C SER A 95 -16.12 -30.99 -19.78
N ARG A 96 -14.83 -31.21 -19.46
CA ARG A 96 -14.28 -32.55 -19.23
C ARG A 96 -14.93 -33.24 -18.02
N VAL A 97 -15.19 -32.52 -16.94
CA VAL A 97 -15.74 -33.11 -15.70
C VAL A 97 -17.28 -33.13 -15.66
N THR A 98 -17.94 -32.45 -16.58
CA THR A 98 -19.41 -32.39 -16.63
C THR A 98 -20.04 -33.17 -17.79
N THR A 99 -19.24 -33.88 -18.61
CA THR A 99 -19.76 -34.62 -19.79
C THR A 99 -19.69 -36.13 -19.64
N ILE A 100 -18.65 -36.67 -19.01
CA ILE A 100 -18.43 -38.12 -18.89
C ILE A 100 -18.08 -38.50 -17.45
N TYR A 101 -18.52 -39.68 -17.01
CA TYR A 101 -18.12 -40.25 -15.73
C TYR A 101 -17.74 -41.73 -15.86
N LYS A 102 -16.96 -42.22 -14.90
CA LYS A 102 -16.62 -43.63 -14.73
C LYS A 102 -17.05 -44.06 -13.34
N ALA A 103 -17.82 -45.14 -13.23
CA ALA A 103 -18.27 -45.67 -11.93
C ALA A 103 -17.13 -46.28 -11.11
N SER A 104 -16.07 -46.74 -11.78
CA SER A 104 -14.83 -47.23 -11.16
C SER A 104 -13.62 -46.95 -12.06
N PRO A 105 -12.38 -47.03 -11.55
CA PRO A 105 -11.18 -46.79 -12.35
C PRO A 105 -11.07 -47.70 -13.60
N SER A 106 -11.61 -48.91 -13.54
CA SER A 106 -11.61 -49.90 -14.64
C SER A 106 -12.87 -49.88 -15.53
N ALA A 107 -13.94 -49.17 -15.13
CA ALA A 107 -15.16 -49.07 -15.92
C ALA A 107 -14.95 -48.27 -17.22
N ALA A 108 -15.74 -48.54 -18.26
CA ALA A 108 -15.78 -47.69 -19.45
C ALA A 108 -16.38 -46.31 -19.12
N PRO A 109 -15.92 -45.21 -19.74
CA PRO A 109 -16.57 -43.90 -19.60
C PRO A 109 -17.97 -43.93 -20.18
N VAL A 110 -18.93 -43.37 -19.46
CA VAL A 110 -20.32 -43.19 -19.91
C VAL A 110 -20.75 -41.73 -19.80
N PRO A 111 -21.73 -41.26 -20.59
CA PRO A 111 -22.26 -39.91 -20.46
C PRO A 111 -22.74 -39.63 -19.03
N LEU A 112 -22.41 -38.45 -18.51
CA LEU A 112 -22.87 -38.02 -17.20
C LEU A 112 -24.40 -37.79 -17.25
N PRO A 113 -25.18 -38.36 -16.31
CA PRO A 113 -26.59 -38.04 -16.20
C PRO A 113 -26.81 -36.54 -15.96
N ALA A 114 -27.78 -35.95 -16.65
CA ALA A 114 -28.11 -34.55 -16.46
C ALA A 114 -28.72 -34.32 -15.07
N ALA A 115 -28.07 -33.51 -14.24
CA ALA A 115 -28.68 -33.02 -13.01
C ALA A 115 -29.79 -32.02 -13.33
N VAL A 116 -30.92 -32.12 -12.63
CA VAL A 116 -32.04 -31.19 -12.75
C VAL A 116 -32.01 -30.24 -11.56
N PHE A 117 -31.79 -28.96 -11.83
CA PHE A 117 -31.90 -27.89 -10.84
C PHE A 117 -33.26 -27.22 -10.97
N THR A 118 -33.97 -27.05 -9.85
CA THR A 118 -35.29 -26.42 -9.87
C THR A 118 -35.20 -24.90 -9.94
N THR A 119 -36.27 -24.24 -10.40
CA THR A 119 -36.41 -22.78 -10.35
C THR A 119 -36.24 -22.24 -8.93
N GLY A 120 -36.75 -22.97 -7.93
CA GLY A 120 -36.58 -22.67 -6.52
C GLY A 120 -35.13 -22.72 -6.05
N PHE A 121 -34.36 -23.72 -6.49
CA PHE A 121 -32.91 -23.80 -6.23
C PHE A 121 -32.20 -22.55 -6.77
N VAL A 122 -32.45 -22.18 -8.03
CA VAL A 122 -31.79 -21.03 -8.67
C VAL A 122 -32.18 -19.72 -8.00
N ARG A 123 -33.44 -19.58 -7.56
CA ARG A 123 -33.87 -18.37 -6.86
C ARG A 123 -33.18 -18.21 -5.50
N LEU A 124 -33.09 -19.29 -4.71
CA LEU A 124 -32.35 -19.28 -3.45
C LEU A 124 -30.87 -18.98 -3.69
N TRP A 125 -30.26 -19.61 -4.70
CA TRP A 125 -28.89 -19.35 -5.12
C TRP A 125 -28.66 -17.87 -5.46
N ASN A 126 -29.52 -17.27 -6.30
CA ASN A 126 -29.42 -15.87 -6.69
C ASN A 126 -29.60 -14.93 -5.49
N SER A 127 -30.51 -15.25 -4.57
CA SER A 127 -30.68 -14.47 -3.35
C SER A 127 -29.44 -14.50 -2.46
N ALA A 128 -28.76 -15.65 -2.37
CA ALA A 128 -27.49 -15.79 -1.65
C ALA A 128 -26.37 -14.97 -2.31
N LEU A 129 -26.43 -14.81 -3.64
CA LEU A 129 -25.53 -13.92 -4.39
C LEU A 129 -25.94 -12.43 -4.33
N GLY A 130 -27.06 -12.09 -3.67
CA GLY A 130 -27.59 -10.73 -3.64
C GLY A 130 -28.18 -10.25 -4.96
N VAL A 131 -28.52 -11.16 -5.88
CA VAL A 131 -29.17 -10.86 -7.15
C VAL A 131 -30.69 -10.79 -6.93
N PRO A 132 -31.36 -9.66 -7.19
CA PRO A 132 -32.81 -9.55 -7.04
C PRO A 132 -33.55 -10.44 -8.04
N ALA A 133 -34.70 -10.98 -7.64
CA ALA A 133 -35.58 -11.72 -8.54
C ALA A 133 -36.15 -10.77 -9.61
N ALA A 134 -36.14 -11.20 -10.88
CA ALA A 134 -36.55 -10.38 -12.02
C ALA A 134 -38.04 -9.94 -12.02
N SER A 135 -38.86 -10.50 -11.12
CA SER A 135 -40.29 -10.17 -10.99
C SER A 135 -40.63 -9.20 -9.86
N ASP A 136 -39.71 -8.94 -8.92
CA ASP A 136 -40.00 -8.08 -7.78
C ASP A 136 -39.34 -6.72 -7.97
N GLN A 137 -40.17 -5.69 -8.14
CA GLN A 137 -39.76 -4.31 -8.04
C GLN A 137 -38.95 -4.12 -6.74
N GLN A 138 -37.65 -3.90 -6.92
CA GLN A 138 -36.82 -3.03 -6.10
C GLN A 138 -37.14 -3.06 -4.60
N THR A 139 -37.17 -4.26 -4.02
CA THR A 139 -37.17 -4.44 -2.58
C THR A 139 -35.99 -5.34 -2.29
N THR A 140 -35.09 -4.90 -1.42
CA THR A 140 -33.99 -5.70 -0.89
C THR A 140 -34.59 -6.88 -0.13
N ALA A 141 -34.90 -7.97 -0.84
CA ALA A 141 -35.40 -9.19 -0.26
C ALA A 141 -34.29 -9.76 0.63
N SER A 142 -34.57 -9.95 1.91
CA SER A 142 -33.66 -10.63 2.82
C SER A 142 -33.47 -12.08 2.36
N LEU A 143 -32.36 -12.73 2.72
CA LEU A 143 -32.15 -14.16 2.49
C LEU A 143 -33.35 -15.00 3.00
N THR A 144 -33.97 -14.52 4.07
CA THR A 144 -35.17 -15.11 4.68
C THR A 144 -36.42 -14.96 3.80
N ASP A 145 -36.59 -13.83 3.12
CA ASP A 145 -37.73 -13.58 2.22
C ASP A 145 -37.62 -14.41 0.94
N ALA A 146 -36.42 -14.58 0.40
CA ALA A 146 -36.18 -15.37 -0.80
C ALA A 146 -36.39 -16.88 -0.56
N ALA A 147 -36.03 -17.37 0.63
CA ALA A 147 -36.32 -18.73 1.07
C ALA A 147 -37.83 -18.94 1.29
N SER A 148 -38.52 -17.97 1.89
CA SER A 148 -39.96 -18.04 2.19
C SER A 148 -40.85 -17.89 0.95
N ALA A 149 -40.37 -17.27 -0.12
CA ALA A 149 -41.12 -17.12 -1.37
C ALA A 149 -41.23 -18.42 -2.21
N CYS A 150 -40.74 -19.59 -1.73
CA CYS A 150 -40.64 -20.82 -2.54
C CYS A 150 -41.72 -21.87 -2.31
N ASP A 151 -42.87 -21.44 -1.84
CA ASP A 151 -43.97 -22.36 -1.54
C ASP A 151 -44.90 -22.62 -2.74
N SER A 152 -44.61 -22.04 -3.92
CA SER A 152 -45.39 -22.32 -5.13
C SER A 152 -44.95 -23.62 -5.82
N ALA A 153 -45.90 -24.34 -6.45
CA ALA A 153 -45.60 -25.51 -7.26
C ALA A 153 -44.59 -25.21 -8.40
N ASP A 154 -44.59 -23.95 -8.87
CA ASP A 154 -43.66 -23.47 -9.89
C ASP A 154 -42.19 -23.50 -9.45
N CYS A 155 -41.91 -23.49 -8.14
CA CYS A 155 -40.55 -23.63 -7.58
C CYS A 155 -39.92 -25.02 -7.83
N LEU A 156 -40.73 -26.02 -8.18
CA LEU A 156 -40.26 -27.39 -8.45
C LEU A 156 -40.01 -27.63 -9.95
N LEU A 157 -40.34 -26.68 -10.82
CA LEU A 157 -40.10 -26.78 -12.25
C LEU A 157 -38.60 -26.77 -12.55
N ALA A 158 -38.19 -27.43 -13.63
CA ALA A 158 -36.81 -27.39 -14.09
C ALA A 158 -36.43 -25.96 -14.50
N SER A 159 -35.31 -25.46 -13.98
CA SER A 159 -34.81 -24.10 -14.25
C SER A 159 -34.09 -23.95 -15.60
N GLY A 160 -33.67 -25.07 -16.20
CA GLY A 160 -32.79 -25.07 -17.37
C GLY A 160 -31.31 -24.81 -17.06
N VAL A 161 -30.96 -24.49 -15.81
CA VAL A 161 -29.56 -24.39 -15.37
C VAL A 161 -28.93 -25.78 -15.39
N THR A 162 -27.68 -25.87 -15.85
CA THR A 162 -26.95 -27.12 -16.02
C THR A 162 -25.76 -27.25 -15.05
N GLN A 163 -25.21 -28.46 -14.89
CA GLN A 163 -24.00 -28.69 -14.08
C GLN A 163 -22.80 -27.81 -14.50
N PRO A 164 -22.50 -27.65 -15.80
CA PRO A 164 -21.50 -26.68 -16.27
C PRO A 164 -21.74 -25.25 -15.77
N ASP A 165 -22.99 -24.79 -15.75
CA ASP A 165 -23.32 -23.42 -15.34
C ASP A 165 -23.01 -23.19 -13.85
N ILE A 166 -23.41 -24.14 -12.99
CA ILE A 166 -23.13 -24.10 -11.55
C ILE A 166 -21.62 -24.11 -11.29
N LEU A 167 -20.88 -25.00 -11.94
CA LEU A 167 -19.44 -25.11 -11.73
C LEU A 167 -18.70 -23.86 -12.24
N THR A 168 -19.11 -23.33 -13.40
CA THR A 168 -18.55 -22.09 -13.95
C THR A 168 -18.81 -20.91 -13.02
N ASN A 169 -20.03 -20.78 -12.49
CA ASN A 169 -20.37 -19.73 -11.52
C ASN A 169 -19.52 -19.84 -10.25
N HIS A 170 -19.33 -21.06 -9.73
CA HIS A 170 -18.48 -21.29 -8.56
C HIS A 170 -17.02 -20.91 -8.81
N ILE A 171 -16.45 -21.32 -9.96
CA ILE A 171 -15.08 -20.96 -10.36
C ILE A 171 -14.93 -19.44 -10.46
N ASP A 172 -15.84 -18.76 -11.14
CA ASP A 172 -15.79 -17.30 -11.29
C ASP A 172 -15.90 -16.58 -9.95
N ASN A 173 -16.77 -17.05 -9.05
CA ASN A 173 -16.90 -16.50 -7.70
C ASN A 173 -15.64 -16.74 -6.86
N ALA A 174 -15.06 -17.95 -6.89
CA ALA A 174 -13.84 -18.27 -6.18
C ALA A 174 -12.67 -17.38 -6.64
N LEU A 175 -12.52 -17.18 -7.96
CA LEU A 175 -11.50 -16.30 -8.53
C LEU A 175 -11.70 -14.84 -8.13
N ARG A 176 -12.95 -14.36 -8.07
CA ARG A 176 -13.26 -13.01 -7.55
C ARG A 176 -12.85 -12.88 -6.09
N CYS A 177 -13.17 -13.86 -5.25
CA CYS A 177 -12.76 -13.86 -3.84
C CYS A 177 -11.23 -13.85 -3.70
N SER A 178 -10.51 -14.73 -4.40
CA SER A 178 -9.04 -14.73 -4.39
C SER A 178 -8.43 -13.42 -4.86
N THR A 179 -9.05 -12.77 -5.86
CA THR A 179 -8.59 -11.45 -6.34
C THR A 179 -8.75 -10.37 -5.26
N ILE A 180 -9.90 -10.35 -4.58
CA ILE A 180 -10.18 -9.38 -3.50
C ILE A 180 -9.24 -9.62 -2.33
N GLU A 181 -9.03 -10.88 -1.93
CA GLU A 181 -8.12 -11.26 -0.86
C GLU A 181 -6.68 -10.81 -1.17
N ALA A 182 -6.21 -11.06 -2.41
CA ALA A 182 -4.91 -10.59 -2.84
C ALA A 182 -4.78 -9.06 -2.76
N GLN A 183 -5.79 -8.32 -3.20
CA GLN A 183 -5.80 -6.85 -3.11
C GLN A 183 -5.79 -6.37 -1.65
N LEU A 184 -6.56 -7.00 -0.76
CA LEU A 184 -6.58 -6.66 0.66
C LEU A 184 -5.23 -6.90 1.32
N ASN A 185 -4.61 -8.07 1.08
CA ASN A 185 -3.30 -8.39 1.63
C ASN A 185 -2.24 -7.41 1.17
N GLN A 186 -2.28 -6.99 -0.09
CA GLN A 186 -1.38 -5.97 -0.62
C GLN A 186 -1.60 -4.60 0.06
N LEU A 187 -2.86 -4.21 0.32
CA LEU A 187 -3.18 -2.99 1.07
C LEU A 187 -2.67 -3.05 2.52
N ILE A 188 -2.84 -4.19 3.19
CA ILE A 188 -2.35 -4.42 4.56
C ILE A 188 -0.82 -4.32 4.59
N ASN A 189 -0.12 -5.02 3.68
CA ASN A 189 1.33 -4.98 3.58
C ASN A 189 1.86 -3.56 3.35
N TRP A 190 1.13 -2.75 2.57
CA TRP A 190 1.48 -1.36 2.36
C TRP A 190 1.34 -0.51 3.62
N HIS A 191 0.28 -0.72 4.39
CA HIS A 191 0.02 0.03 5.62
C HIS A 191 0.94 -0.40 6.79
N GLU A 192 1.31 -1.69 6.88
CA GLU A 192 2.19 -2.20 7.93
C GLU A 192 3.66 -1.76 7.79
N GLN A 193 4.06 -1.28 6.61
CA GLN A 193 5.43 -0.83 6.33
C GLN A 193 5.59 0.71 6.32
N GLN A 194 4.54 1.45 6.67
CA GLN A 194 4.61 2.89 6.99
C GLN A 194 4.88 3.12 8.47
#